data_AF-A0A6V3LTD7-F1
#
_entry.id   AF-A0A6V3LTD7-F1
#
_cell.length_a   1.000
_cell.length_b   1.000
_cell.length_c   1.000
_cell.angle_alpha   90.00
_cell.angle_beta   90.00
_cell.angle_gamma   90.00
#
_symmetry.space_group_name_H-M   'P 1'
#
loop_
_entity.id
_entity.type
_entity.pdbx_description
1 polymer ?
#
loop_
_entity_poly.entity_id
_entity_poly.type
_entity_poly.pdbx_seq_one_letter_code
_entity_poly.pdbx_strand_id
1 'polypeptide(L)'
;MKVRRGESYDDEKVWKLLEIYMKRQALMSCAVSNDGEAKRSDGIVAGHAYSILHAEKVGNYRMLQLRNPWGSFEWKGAWSDGDTKWKQHKDVARKLKYEDRDDGCFWMEFDDWDKIFDSIDICDRSANHDLALNVNEEEGNCGVVTGWWYGCCSFWCLCNGCWTLYCTNKTSDETAAVR
;
A
#
# COMPACT_ATOMS: atom_id res chain seq x y z
N MET A 1 3.77 9.63 -1.23
CA MET A 1 4.83 9.95 -2.23
C MET A 1 4.24 9.67 -3.60
N LYS A 2 4.25 10.62 -4.53
CA LYS A 2 3.68 10.44 -5.88
C LYS A 2 4.84 10.31 -6.87
N VAL A 3 5.13 9.09 -7.28
CA VAL A 3 6.23 8.78 -8.21
C VAL A 3 5.70 8.96 -9.64
N ARG A 4 6.44 9.68 -10.50
CA ARG A 4 6.06 9.95 -11.91
C ARG A 4 7.14 9.44 -12.87
N ARG A 5 6.70 8.96 -14.03
CA ARG A 5 7.52 8.37 -15.11
C ARG A 5 8.61 9.34 -15.62
N GLY A 6 9.88 8.91 -15.62
CA GLY A 6 11.00 9.67 -16.23
C GLY A 6 12.36 9.58 -15.52
N GLU A 7 12.38 9.15 -14.25
CA GLU A 7 13.61 8.89 -13.50
C GLU A 7 13.95 7.40 -13.59
N SER A 8 15.21 7.03 -13.84
CA SER A 8 15.65 5.63 -13.79
C SER A 8 15.70 5.21 -12.32
N TYR A 9 14.69 4.47 -11.87
CA TYR A 9 14.68 3.93 -10.52
C TYR A 9 15.54 2.66 -10.46
N ASP A 10 16.09 2.40 -9.28
CA ASP A 10 16.78 1.16 -8.98
C ASP A 10 15.72 0.17 -8.47
N ASP A 11 15.42 -0.87 -9.25
CA ASP A 11 14.45 -1.93 -8.96
C ASP A 11 14.60 -2.46 -7.52
N GLU A 12 15.85 -2.61 -7.06
CA GLU A 12 16.14 -3.09 -5.70
C GLU A 12 15.75 -2.10 -4.62
N LYS A 13 15.81 -0.79 -4.90
CA LYS A 13 15.33 0.23 -3.95
C LYS A 13 13.81 0.21 -3.86
N VAL A 14 13.11 0.09 -5.00
CA VAL A 14 11.64 0.03 -5.03
C VAL A 14 11.15 -1.21 -4.29
N TRP A 15 11.78 -2.37 -4.52
CA TRP A 15 11.47 -3.60 -3.80
C TRP A 15 11.68 -3.47 -2.29
N LYS A 16 12.83 -2.94 -1.86
CA LYS A 16 13.10 -2.70 -0.42
C LYS A 16 12.08 -1.77 0.20
N LEU A 17 11.65 -0.74 -0.54
CA LEU A 17 10.66 0.22 -0.09
C LEU A 17 9.30 -0.45 0.14
N LEU A 18 8.86 -1.30 -0.80
CA LEU A 18 7.67 -2.15 -0.62
C LEU A 18 7.78 -3.05 0.61
N GLU A 19 8.92 -3.71 0.81
CA GLU A 19 9.13 -4.58 1.99
C GLU A 19 9.07 -3.80 3.32
N ILE A 20 9.64 -2.59 3.37
CA ILE A 20 9.61 -1.74 4.57
C ILE A 20 8.18 -1.32 4.89
N TYR A 21 7.45 -0.78 3.91
CA TYR A 21 6.10 -0.26 4.14
C TYR A 21 5.06 -1.36 4.34
N MET A 22 5.27 -2.54 3.75
CA MET A 22 4.44 -3.72 4.05
C MET A 22 4.63 -4.17 5.50
N LYS A 23 5.88 -4.20 6.02
CA LYS A 23 6.16 -4.49 7.44
C LYS A 23 5.56 -3.46 8.39
N ARG A 24 5.46 -2.20 7.96
CA ARG A 24 4.82 -1.13 8.73
C ARG A 24 3.30 -1.14 8.65
N GLN A 25 2.69 -2.07 7.91
CA GLN A 25 1.25 -2.12 7.66
C GLN A 25 0.71 -0.78 7.12
N ALA A 26 1.52 -0.12 6.28
CA ALA A 26 1.13 1.07 5.54
C ALA A 26 0.12 0.70 4.44
N LEU A 27 -0.77 1.64 4.11
CA LEU A 27 -1.65 1.46 2.97
C LEU A 27 -0.87 1.80 1.70
N MET A 28 -0.94 0.91 0.72
CA MET A 28 -0.22 1.05 -0.54
C MET A 28 -1.18 0.86 -1.71
N SER A 29 -1.06 1.71 -2.70
CA SER A 29 -1.82 1.65 -3.95
C SER A 29 -0.92 1.92 -5.13
N CYS A 30 -1.32 1.44 -6.29
CA CYS A 30 -0.64 1.71 -7.55
C CYS A 30 -1.64 1.95 -8.67
N ALA A 31 -1.21 2.65 -9.71
CA ALA A 31 -2.04 2.90 -10.88
C ALA A 31 -1.19 2.91 -12.15
N VAL A 32 -1.90 2.75 -13.27
CA VAL A 32 -1.37 3.04 -14.60
C VAL A 32 -2.00 4.34 -15.05
N SER A 33 -1.20 5.35 -15.39
CA SER A 33 -1.71 6.63 -15.86
C SER A 33 -2.44 6.50 -17.20
N ASN A 34 -3.62 7.13 -17.29
CA ASN A 34 -4.39 7.27 -18.52
C ASN A 34 -5.42 8.40 -18.39
N ASP A 35 -5.81 9.01 -19.50
CA ASP A 35 -6.90 9.98 -19.55
C ASP A 35 -8.25 9.24 -19.53
N GLY A 36 -8.68 8.85 -18.33
CA GLY A 36 -9.90 8.07 -18.09
C GLY A 36 -9.67 6.57 -17.98
N GLU A 37 -10.72 5.83 -17.66
CA GLU A 37 -10.62 4.39 -17.43
C GLU A 37 -10.62 3.60 -18.74
N ALA A 38 -9.56 2.82 -18.98
CA ALA A 38 -9.42 2.02 -20.19
C ALA A 38 -8.99 0.59 -19.86
N LYS A 39 -9.78 -0.39 -20.31
CA LYS A 39 -9.49 -1.81 -20.14
C LYS A 39 -8.43 -2.25 -21.14
N ARG A 40 -7.30 -2.77 -20.66
CA ARG A 40 -6.22 -3.30 -21.48
C ARG A 40 -6.44 -4.79 -21.77
N SER A 41 -5.75 -5.30 -22.79
CA SER A 41 -5.80 -6.72 -23.18
C SER A 41 -5.21 -7.67 -22.13
N ASP A 42 -4.28 -7.16 -21.31
CA ASP A 42 -3.62 -7.88 -20.22
C ASP A 42 -4.47 -7.99 -18.94
N GLY A 43 -5.68 -7.41 -18.95
CA GLY A 43 -6.63 -7.45 -17.84
C GLY A 43 -6.59 -6.22 -16.93
N ILE A 44 -5.53 -5.40 -17.00
CA ILE A 44 -5.38 -4.21 -16.16
C ILE A 44 -6.23 -3.06 -16.72
N VAL A 45 -6.82 -2.27 -15.83
CA VAL A 45 -7.59 -1.07 -16.14
C VAL A 45 -6.67 0.14 -15.92
N ALA A 46 -6.29 0.79 -17.01
CA ALA A 46 -5.54 2.04 -16.93
C ALA A 46 -6.45 3.20 -16.50
N GLY A 47 -5.89 4.22 -15.85
CA GLY A 47 -6.66 5.31 -15.23
C GLY A 47 -7.38 4.90 -13.95
N HIS A 48 -7.04 3.73 -13.38
CA HIS A 48 -7.68 3.15 -12.21
C HIS A 48 -6.66 2.76 -11.13
N ALA A 49 -7.05 2.88 -9.87
CA ALA A 49 -6.19 2.59 -8.72
C ALA A 49 -6.41 1.16 -8.20
N TYR A 50 -5.31 0.45 -7.95
CA TYR A 50 -5.25 -0.88 -7.37
C TYR A 50 -4.64 -0.80 -5.98
N SER A 51 -5.11 -1.65 -5.06
CA SER A 51 -4.50 -1.78 -3.73
C SER A 51 -3.41 -2.84 -3.76
N ILE A 52 -2.23 -2.55 -3.20
CA ILE A 52 -1.17 -3.54 -3.00
C ILE A 52 -1.42 -4.19 -1.64
N LEU A 53 -1.79 -5.47 -1.65
CA LEU A 53 -2.13 -6.22 -0.43
C LEU A 53 -0.92 -6.91 0.18
N HIS A 54 -0.10 -7.56 -0.66
CA HIS A 54 1.05 -8.35 -0.22
C HIS A 54 2.24 -8.17 -1.16
N ALA A 55 3.45 -8.24 -0.59
CA ALA A 55 4.73 -8.14 -1.28
C ALA A 55 5.69 -9.14 -0.63
N GLU A 56 5.95 -10.26 -1.30
CA GLU A 56 6.71 -11.37 -0.73
C GLU A 56 7.72 -11.95 -1.71
N LYS A 57 8.92 -12.26 -1.20
CA LYS A 57 9.93 -13.03 -1.92
C LYS A 57 9.77 -14.52 -1.63
N VAL A 58 9.59 -15.33 -2.67
CA VAL A 58 9.47 -16.79 -2.57
C VAL A 58 10.45 -17.45 -3.52
N GLY A 59 11.52 -18.01 -2.94
CA GLY A 59 12.64 -18.53 -3.73
C GLY A 59 13.27 -17.40 -4.54
N ASN A 60 13.20 -17.54 -5.87
CA ASN A 60 13.71 -16.54 -6.81
C ASN A 60 12.64 -15.55 -7.29
N TYR A 61 11.37 -15.74 -6.92
CA TYR A 61 10.26 -14.91 -7.38
C TYR A 61 9.97 -13.79 -6.39
N ARG A 62 9.87 -12.55 -6.90
CA ARG A 62 9.37 -11.39 -6.17
C ARG A 62 7.90 -11.20 -6.52
N MET A 63 7.00 -11.51 -5.60
CA MET A 63 5.57 -11.62 -5.87
C MET A 63 4.82 -10.48 -5.22
N LEU A 64 3.89 -9.89 -5.96
CA LEU A 64 2.96 -8.87 -5.48
C LEU A 64 1.53 -9.37 -5.61
N GLN A 65 0.73 -9.15 -4.57
CA GLN A 65 -0.71 -9.32 -4.63
C GLN A 65 -1.38 -7.96 -4.74
N LEU A 66 -2.16 -7.77 -5.80
CA LEU A 66 -2.92 -6.56 -6.03
C LEU A 66 -4.40 -6.86 -5.98
N ARG A 67 -5.19 -5.84 -5.68
CA ARG A 67 -6.66 -5.92 -5.70
C ARG A 67 -7.27 -4.79 -6.50
N ASN A 68 -8.13 -5.17 -7.45
CA ASN A 68 -9.06 -4.28 -8.10
C ASN A 68 -10.27 -4.04 -7.18
N PRO A 69 -10.56 -2.79 -6.77
CA PRO A 69 -11.72 -2.51 -5.91
C PRO A 69 -13.08 -2.82 -6.58
N TRP A 70 -13.14 -2.95 -7.91
CA TRP A 70 -14.35 -3.41 -8.62
C TRP A 70 -14.66 -4.90 -8.44
N GLY A 71 -13.73 -5.68 -7.86
CA GLY A 71 -13.91 -7.12 -7.68
C GLY A 71 -13.97 -7.90 -8.99
N SER A 72 -13.42 -7.34 -10.06
CA SER A 72 -13.35 -7.94 -11.40
C SER A 72 -12.20 -7.28 -12.18
N PHE A 73 -11.90 -7.76 -13.39
CA PHE A 73 -10.78 -7.29 -14.22
C PHE A 73 -9.42 -7.52 -13.56
N GLU A 74 -9.06 -8.80 -13.53
CA GLU A 74 -7.82 -9.32 -12.98
C GLU A 74 -6.74 -9.46 -14.05
N TRP A 75 -5.50 -9.54 -13.59
CA TRP A 75 -4.33 -9.82 -14.41
C TRP A 75 -4.47 -11.14 -15.18
N LYS A 76 -4.07 -11.14 -16.46
CA LYS A 76 -4.16 -12.31 -17.36
C LYS A 76 -2.80 -12.86 -17.80
N GLY A 77 -1.71 -12.38 -17.22
CA GLY A 77 -0.35 -12.81 -17.56
C GLY A 77 0.18 -13.90 -16.63
N ALA A 78 1.49 -13.96 -16.48
CA ALA A 78 2.12 -14.94 -15.61
C ALA A 78 1.64 -14.79 -14.16
N TRP A 79 1.38 -15.92 -13.51
CA TRP A 79 0.82 -15.99 -12.15
C TRP A 79 -0.59 -15.42 -12.01
N SER A 80 -1.32 -15.21 -13.11
CA SER A 80 -2.74 -14.93 -13.03
C SER A 80 -3.52 -16.07 -12.40
N ASP A 81 -4.77 -15.79 -12.07
CA ASP A 81 -5.75 -16.81 -11.72
C ASP A 81 -5.88 -17.84 -12.86
N GLY A 82 -5.95 -19.11 -12.48
CA GLY A 82 -5.90 -20.24 -13.41
C GLY A 82 -4.56 -20.55 -14.10
N ASP A 83 -3.47 -19.78 -13.88
CA ASP A 83 -2.18 -20.04 -14.56
C ASP A 83 -1.60 -21.42 -14.17
N THR A 84 -1.11 -22.13 -15.17
CA THR A 84 -0.37 -23.38 -15.02
C THR A 84 0.88 -23.26 -14.15
N LYS A 85 1.48 -22.07 -14.02
CA LYS A 85 2.63 -21.83 -13.13
C LYS A 85 2.34 -22.21 -11.68
N TRP A 86 1.14 -21.95 -11.17
CA TRP A 86 0.73 -22.35 -9.82
C TRP A 86 0.82 -23.87 -9.59
N LYS A 87 0.52 -24.65 -10.63
CA LYS A 87 0.61 -26.12 -10.58
C LYS A 87 2.04 -26.63 -10.68
N GLN A 88 2.90 -25.90 -11.39
CA GLN A 88 4.34 -26.22 -11.54
C GLN A 88 5.13 -25.86 -10.27
N HIS A 89 4.78 -24.75 -9.62
CA HIS A 89 5.46 -24.22 -8.44
C HIS A 89 4.55 -24.27 -7.20
N LYS A 90 4.20 -25.48 -6.78
CA LYS A 90 3.26 -25.71 -5.65
C LYS A 90 3.78 -25.20 -4.31
N ASP A 91 5.09 -25.10 -4.15
CA ASP A 91 5.76 -24.50 -3.01
C ASP A 91 5.47 -23.00 -2.93
N VAL A 92 5.55 -22.30 -4.07
CA VAL A 92 5.19 -20.88 -4.18
C VAL A 92 3.71 -20.67 -3.88
N ALA A 93 2.84 -21.45 -4.54
CA ALA A 93 1.39 -21.38 -4.33
C ALA A 93 1.01 -21.57 -2.85
N ARG A 94 1.65 -22.53 -2.17
CA ARG A 94 1.39 -22.82 -0.75
C ARG A 94 1.86 -21.69 0.15
N LYS A 95 3.03 -21.11 -0.11
CA LYS A 95 3.57 -20.03 0.73
C LYS A 95 2.72 -18.76 0.61
N LEU A 96 2.32 -18.43 -0.61
CA LEU A 96 1.47 -17.26 -0.89
C LEU A 96 -0.01 -17.47 -0.58
N LYS A 97 -0.40 -18.69 -0.17
CA LYS A 97 -1.80 -19.08 0.06
C LYS A 97 -2.68 -18.71 -1.14
N TYR A 98 -2.20 -19.04 -2.34
CA TYR A 98 -2.92 -18.77 -3.58
C TYR A 98 -4.28 -19.48 -3.56
N GLU A 99 -5.31 -18.72 -3.91
CA GLU A 99 -6.68 -19.19 -4.12
C GLU A 99 -7.14 -18.68 -5.48
N ASP A 100 -7.76 -19.55 -6.25
CA ASP A 100 -8.29 -19.24 -7.59
C ASP A 100 -9.72 -18.72 -7.44
N ARG A 101 -9.89 -17.39 -7.42
CA ARG A 101 -11.18 -16.74 -7.16
C ARG A 101 -11.28 -15.42 -7.93
N ASP A 102 -12.38 -15.27 -8.67
CA ASP A 102 -12.74 -14.00 -9.31
C ASP A 102 -13.29 -13.01 -8.26
N ASP A 103 -12.40 -12.42 -7.48
CA ASP A 103 -12.70 -11.44 -6.42
C ASP A 103 -11.97 -10.10 -6.60
N GLY A 104 -11.30 -9.94 -7.75
CA GLY A 104 -10.46 -8.81 -8.11
C GLY A 104 -9.05 -8.88 -7.51
N CYS A 105 -8.72 -9.90 -6.71
CA CYS A 105 -7.37 -10.09 -6.17
C CYS A 105 -6.58 -11.02 -7.06
N PHE A 106 -5.39 -10.58 -7.47
CA PHE A 106 -4.51 -11.39 -8.30
C PHE A 106 -3.06 -11.21 -7.87
N TRP A 107 -2.25 -12.22 -8.20
CA TRP A 107 -0.82 -12.16 -8.01
C TRP A 107 -0.12 -11.85 -9.34
N MET A 108 1.01 -11.16 -9.26
CA MET A 108 1.91 -10.95 -10.39
C MET A 108 3.35 -10.86 -9.90
N GLU A 109 4.29 -11.04 -10.82
CA GLU A 109 5.71 -10.87 -10.53
C GLU A 109 6.07 -9.37 -10.52
N PHE A 110 6.98 -8.97 -9.64
CA PHE A 110 7.44 -7.58 -9.52
C PHE A 110 7.96 -7.02 -10.84
N ASP A 111 8.66 -7.85 -11.62
CA ASP A 111 9.23 -7.46 -12.91
C ASP A 111 8.16 -7.15 -13.97
N ASP A 112 6.97 -7.75 -13.84
CA ASP A 112 5.82 -7.40 -14.69
C ASP A 112 5.11 -6.16 -14.15
N TRP A 113 5.01 -6.03 -12.83
CA TRP A 113 4.45 -4.84 -12.18
C TRP A 113 5.22 -3.57 -12.56
N ASP A 114 6.55 -3.59 -12.49
CA ASP A 114 7.42 -2.45 -12.80
C ASP A 114 7.30 -1.98 -14.26
N LYS A 115 7.05 -2.91 -15.19
CA LYS A 115 6.84 -2.58 -16.61
C LYS A 115 5.47 -1.96 -16.89
N ILE A 116 4.47 -2.30 -16.08
CA ILE A 116 3.06 -1.98 -16.34
C ILE A 116 2.61 -0.74 -15.57
N PHE A 117 2.88 -0.71 -14.27
CA PHE A 117 2.47 0.34 -13.35
C PHE A 117 3.49 1.48 -13.36
N ASP A 118 3.00 2.72 -13.39
CA ASP A 118 3.85 3.91 -13.48
C ASP A 118 3.77 4.80 -12.24
N SER A 119 2.92 4.43 -11.28
CA SER A 119 2.73 5.16 -10.05
C SER A 119 2.47 4.23 -8.88
N ILE A 120 3.09 4.56 -7.76
CA ILE A 120 2.85 3.98 -6.44
C ILE A 120 2.59 5.11 -5.46
N ASP A 121 1.55 4.95 -4.66
CA ASP A 121 1.17 5.85 -3.57
C ASP A 121 1.19 5.06 -2.25
N ILE A 122 1.88 5.61 -1.26
CA ILE A 122 2.05 5.00 0.06
C ILE A 122 1.59 5.98 1.12
N CYS A 123 0.72 5.48 1.99
CA CYS A 123 0.23 6.16 3.18
C CYS A 123 0.72 5.41 4.42
N ASP A 124 1.81 5.92 5.00
CA ASP A 124 2.37 5.40 6.24
C ASP A 124 1.60 5.97 7.44
N ARG A 125 1.08 5.08 8.28
CA ARG A 125 0.32 5.42 9.50
C ARG A 125 1.24 5.68 10.70
N SER A 126 2.56 5.74 10.51
CA SER A 126 3.53 6.05 11.57
C SER A 126 3.47 7.50 12.10
N ALA A 127 2.51 8.31 11.65
CA ALA A 127 2.11 9.50 12.38
C ALA A 127 1.48 9.07 13.71
N ASN A 128 2.17 9.36 14.83
CA ASN A 128 1.71 9.06 16.17
C ASN A 128 0.25 9.50 16.36
N HIS A 129 -0.58 8.55 16.79
CA HIS A 129 -2.02 8.63 17.03
C HIS A 129 -2.88 8.58 15.77
N ASP A 130 -3.78 7.59 15.72
CA ASP A 130 -4.91 7.60 14.79
C ASP A 130 -5.58 8.99 14.85
N LEU A 131 -5.95 9.54 13.70
CA LEU A 131 -6.78 10.75 13.62
C LEU A 131 -8.19 10.54 14.20
N ALA A 132 -8.45 9.37 14.80
CA ALA A 132 -9.61 9.10 15.59
C ALA A 132 -9.58 9.99 16.84
N LEU A 133 -10.49 10.95 16.89
CA LEU A 133 -10.84 11.60 18.13
C LEU A 133 -11.31 10.52 19.10
N ASN A 134 -10.72 10.49 20.30
CA ASN A 134 -11.22 9.62 21.36
C ASN A 134 -12.52 10.26 21.88
N VAL A 135 -13.65 9.89 21.28
CA VAL A 135 -14.95 10.56 21.53
C VAL A 135 -15.57 10.13 22.87
N ASN A 136 -14.99 9.13 23.56
CA ASN A 136 -15.47 8.58 24.84
C ASN A 136 -17.00 8.42 24.83
N GLU A 137 -17.56 7.82 23.77
CA GLU A 137 -19.01 7.73 23.57
C GLU A 137 -19.73 7.03 24.74
N GLU A 138 -19.00 6.16 25.44
CA GLU A 138 -19.44 5.45 26.65
C GLU A 138 -19.78 6.40 27.82
N GLU A 139 -19.26 7.64 27.82
CA GLU A 139 -19.49 8.65 28.86
C GLU A 139 -20.66 9.62 28.54
N GLY A 140 -21.39 9.37 27.44
CA GLY A 140 -22.53 10.21 27.02
C GLY A 140 -22.13 11.69 26.83
N ASN A 141 -22.97 12.62 27.30
CA ASN A 141 -22.70 14.07 27.17
C ASN A 141 -21.41 14.53 27.85
N CYS A 142 -20.86 13.76 28.80
CA CYS A 142 -19.61 14.09 29.48
C CYS A 142 -18.37 13.72 28.64
N GLY A 143 -18.48 12.75 27.73
CA GLY A 143 -17.37 12.28 26.88
C GLY A 143 -16.77 13.36 25.98
N VAL A 144 -17.60 14.27 25.46
CA VAL A 144 -17.15 15.40 24.64
C VAL A 144 -16.32 16.39 25.45
N VAL A 145 -16.72 16.63 26.70
CA VAL A 145 -16.03 17.56 27.61
C VAL A 145 -14.73 16.94 28.11
N THR A 146 -14.72 15.65 28.47
CA THR A 146 -13.50 14.94 28.90
C THR A 146 -12.49 14.85 27.76
N GLY A 147 -12.94 14.56 26.54
CA GLY A 147 -12.10 14.58 25.34
C GLY A 147 -11.49 15.96 25.06
N TRP A 148 -12.25 17.05 25.22
CA TRP A 148 -11.77 18.42 25.06
C TRP A 148 -10.69 18.78 26.09
N TRP A 149 -10.93 18.51 27.38
CA TRP A 149 -9.95 18.78 28.44
C TRP A 149 -8.67 17.96 28.25
N TYR A 150 -8.79 16.67 27.95
CA TYR A 150 -7.64 15.79 27.75
C TYR A 150 -6.83 16.19 26.51
N GLY A 151 -7.51 16.53 25.41
CA GLY A 151 -6.88 17.03 24.19
C GLY A 151 -6.13 18.35 24.43
N CYS A 152 -6.76 19.35 25.06
CA CYS A 152 -6.12 20.62 25.37
C CYS A 152 -4.94 20.47 26.35
N CYS A 153 -5.09 19.66 27.40
CA CYS A 153 -4.00 19.40 28.34
C CYS A 153 -2.85 18.63 27.69
N SER A 154 -3.12 17.61 26.89
CA SER A 154 -2.08 16.86 26.18
C SER A 154 -1.33 17.75 25.18
N PHE A 155 -2.07 18.55 24.40
CA PHE A 155 -1.47 19.39 23.37
C PHE A 155 -0.66 20.55 23.96
N TRP A 156 -1.23 21.30 24.92
CA TRP A 156 -0.62 22.52 25.47
C TRP A 156 0.20 22.28 26.74
N CYS A 157 -0.30 21.48 27.69
CA CYS A 157 0.33 21.32 29.01
C CYS A 157 1.40 20.21 29.02
N LEU A 158 1.21 19.13 28.26
CA LEU A 158 2.21 18.06 28.10
C LEU A 158 3.16 18.32 26.91
N CYS A 159 3.04 19.48 26.26
CA CYS A 159 3.84 19.90 25.12
C CYS A 159 3.85 18.92 23.92
N ASN A 160 2.92 17.94 23.87
CA ASN A 160 2.82 17.02 22.74
C ASN A 160 2.50 17.75 21.44
N GLY A 161 1.77 18.87 21.50
CA GLY A 161 1.50 19.72 20.34
C GLY A 161 2.74 20.43 19.83
N CYS A 162 3.51 21.06 20.72
CA CYS A 162 4.79 21.68 20.38
C CYS A 162 5.79 20.64 19.84
N TRP A 163 5.89 19.47 20.48
CA TRP A 163 6.70 18.37 19.98
C TRP A 163 6.24 17.89 18.60
N THR A 164 4.94 17.71 18.38
CA THR A 164 4.42 17.28 17.07
C THR A 164 4.65 18.33 15.99
N LEU A 165 4.57 19.63 16.29
CA LEU A 165 4.78 20.69 15.30
C LEU A 165 6.26 20.96 14.99
N TYR A 166 7.13 20.90 16.00
CA TYR A 166 8.56 21.23 15.85
C TYR A 166 9.48 20.01 15.72
N CYS A 167 9.03 18.85 16.17
CA CYS A 167 9.70 17.55 16.09
C CYS A 167 8.82 16.56 15.32
N THR A 168 8.21 17.02 14.21
CA THR A 168 7.62 16.09 13.24
C THR A 168 8.66 15.05 12.85
N ASN A 169 8.21 13.82 12.61
CA ASN A 169 9.04 12.83 11.93
C ASN A 169 9.58 13.50 10.66
N LYS A 170 10.90 13.72 10.60
CA LYS A 170 11.56 14.07 9.35
C LYS A 170 11.14 13.01 8.35
N THR A 171 10.81 13.41 7.12
CA THR A 171 10.70 12.46 6.01
C THR A 171 11.91 11.55 6.11
N SER A 172 11.67 10.25 6.32
CA SER A 172 12.74 9.27 6.52
C SER A 172 13.80 9.50 5.45
N ASP A 173 15.06 9.65 5.85
CA ASP A 173 16.16 9.89 4.90
C ASP A 173 16.24 8.79 3.83
N GLU A 174 15.69 7.60 4.10
CA GLU A 174 15.46 6.51 3.15
C GLU A 174 14.57 6.89 1.96
N THR A 175 13.61 7.79 2.15
CA THR A 175 12.72 8.33 1.11
C THR A 175 13.33 9.54 0.40
N ALA A 176 14.20 10.29 1.08
CA ALA A 176 14.88 11.48 0.54
C ALA A 176 16.14 11.14 -0.27
N ALA A 177 16.83 10.04 0.05
CA ALA A 177 18.03 9.54 -0.65
C ALA A 177 17.73 8.85 -2.01
N VAL A 178 16.48 8.91 -2.46
CA VAL A 178 16.00 8.39 -3.76
C VAL A 178 15.80 9.53 -4.77
N ARG A 179 16.14 10.77 -4.43
CA ARG A 179 16.22 11.90 -5.39
C ARG A 179 17.56 11.94 -6.12
#